data_AF-A0A1G5QSL2-F1
#
_entry.id   AF-A0A1G5QSL2-F1
#
_cell.length_a   1.000
_cell.length_b   1.000
_cell.length_c   1.000
_cell.angle_alpha   90.00
_cell.angle_beta   90.00
_cell.angle_gamma   90.00
#
_symmetry.space_group_name_H-M   'P 1'
#
loop_
_entity.id
_entity.type
_entity.pdbx_description
1 polymer ?
#
loop_
_entity_poly.entity_id
_entity_poly.type
_entity_poly.pdbx_seq_one_letter_code
_entity_poly.pdbx_strand_id
1 'polypeptide(L)' 'MLKEVTTHTTRIRAISQLHRGDEIEARLSVGPAYDDVVIRRGLVQETAPGIGVVWIMDHASGLRKAINTDECSVWRVA' A
#
# COMPACT_ATOMS: atom_id res chain seq x y z
N MET A 1 0.75 25.30 13.03
CA MET A 1 1.81 24.77 12.15
C MET A 1 1.91 23.28 12.43
N LEU A 2 1.14 22.45 11.72
CA LEU A 2 1.23 21.00 11.83
C LEU A 2 2.59 20.60 11.25
N LYS A 3 3.46 20.01 12.08
CA LYS A 3 4.68 19.38 11.61
C LYS A 3 4.26 18.34 10.58
N GLU A 4 4.66 18.51 9.31
CA GLU A 4 4.65 17.42 8.35
C GLU A 4 5.61 16.37 8.92
N VAL A 5 5.06 15.36 9.58
CA VAL A 5 5.80 14.14 9.85
C VAL A 5 5.98 13.52 8.48
N THR A 6 7.16 13.72 7.89
CA THR A 6 7.58 13.02 6.68
C THR A 6 7.60 11.54 7.01
N THR A 7 6.46 10.89 6.76
CA THR A 7 6.29 9.48 7.06
C THR A 7 7.17 8.73 6.08
N HIS A 8 8.10 7.93 6.59
CA HIS A 8 9.11 7.32 5.74
C HIS A 8 8.43 6.22 4.94
N THR A 9 8.43 6.36 3.61
CA THR A 9 7.81 5.38 2.73
C THR A 9 8.84 4.59 1.96
N THR A 10 8.72 3.26 1.99
CA THR A 10 9.64 2.34 1.32
C THR A 10 8.87 1.52 0.31
N ARG A 11 9.25 1.59 -0.97
CA ARG A 11 8.61 0.80 -2.02
C ARG A 11 8.89 -0.69 -1.80
N ILE A 12 7.82 -1.49 -1.81
CA ILE A 12 7.89 -2.94 -1.68
C ILE A 12 7.87 -3.54 -3.08
N ARG A 13 8.94 -4.25 -3.43
CA ARG A 13 9.07 -4.92 -4.75
C ARG A 13 8.62 -6.39 -4.73
N ALA A 14 8.56 -7.00 -3.55
CA ALA A 14 8.10 -8.36 -3.38
C ALA A 14 7.12 -8.41 -2.20
N ILE A 15 5.87 -8.80 -2.45
CA ILE A 15 4.83 -8.81 -1.39
C ILE A 15 5.09 -9.84 -0.29
N SER A 16 6.00 -10.80 -0.50
CA SER A 16 6.52 -11.68 0.55
C SER A 16 7.30 -10.94 1.64
N GLN A 17 7.70 -9.69 1.41
CA GLN A 17 8.36 -8.85 2.42
C GLN A 17 7.35 -8.24 3.40
N LEU A 18 6.05 -8.27 3.08
CA LEU A 18 4.98 -7.73 3.91
C LEU A 18 4.57 -8.73 4.99
N HIS A 19 4.33 -8.20 6.19
CA HIS A 19 3.83 -8.95 7.32
C HIS A 19 2.47 -8.39 7.75
N ARG A 20 1.68 -9.24 8.40
CA ARG A 20 0.41 -8.82 9.00
C ARG A 20 0.67 -7.69 10.00
N GLY A 21 -0.12 -6.62 9.91
CA GLY A 21 0.02 -5.41 10.72
C GLY A 21 0.93 -4.34 10.13
N ASP A 22 1.62 -4.59 9.02
CA ASP A 22 2.35 -3.53 8.32
C ASP A 22 1.37 -2.48 7.79
N GLU A 23 1.68 -1.21 8.03
CA GLU A 23 0.98 -0.09 7.39
C GLU A 23 1.49 0.06 5.95
N ILE A 24 0.57 0.07 4.98
CA ILE A 24 0.92 0.22 3.57
C ILE A 24 0.03 1.23 2.84
N GLU A 25 0.58 1.75 1.73
CA GLU A 25 -0.13 2.49 0.70
C GLU A 25 -0.10 1.74 -0.63
N ALA A 26 -1.25 1.65 -1.27
CA ALA A 26 -1.35 1.32 -2.69
C ALA A 26 -1.38 2.61 -3.49
N ARG A 27 -0.44 2.76 -4.43
CA ARG A 27 -0.32 3.94 -5.27
C ARG A 27 -0.49 3.59 -6.74
N LEU A 28 -1.43 4.26 -7.41
CA LEU A 28 -1.67 4.11 -8.83
C LEU A 28 -0.81 5.10 -9.60
N SER A 29 -0.10 4.61 -10.62
CA SER A 29 0.63 5.49 -11.52
C SER A 29 -0.33 6.11 -12.53
N VAL A 30 -0.37 7.43 -12.58
CA VAL A 30 -1.28 8.23 -13.42
C VAL A 30 -0.61 8.73 -14.71
N GLY A 31 0.57 8.18 -15.04
CA GLY A 31 1.33 8.47 -16.25
C GLY A 31 2.72 9.04 -15.95
N PRO A 32 3.58 9.19 -16.97
CA PRO A 32 4.99 9.53 -16.80
C PRO A 32 5.24 10.96 -16.31
N ALA A 33 4.24 11.84 -16.38
CA ALA A 33 4.33 13.25 -16.03
C ALA A 33 3.69 13.59 -14.67
N TYR A 34 3.09 12.61 -14.00
CA TYR A 34 2.32 12.83 -12.78
C TYR A 34 2.86 11.97 -11.64
N ASP A 35 2.79 12.52 -10.43
CA ASP A 35 3.10 11.77 -9.22
C ASP A 35 2.08 10.66 -9.00
N ASP A 36 2.54 9.53 -8.46
CA ASP A 36 1.66 8.41 -8.13
C ASP A 36 0.62 8.84 -7.07
N VAL A 37 -0.64 8.42 -7.26
CA VAL A 37 -1.74 8.78 -6.35
C VAL A 37 -2.02 7.62 -5.39
N VAL A 38 -2.08 7.92 -4.09
CA VAL A 38 -2.50 6.94 -3.08
C VAL A 38 -3.99 6.62 -3.27
N ILE A 39 -4.30 5.40 -3.71
CA ILE A 39 -5.67 4.94 -3.93
C ILE A 39 -6.24 4.18 -2.73
N ARG A 40 -5.38 3.60 -1.87
CA ARG A 40 -5.76 2.95 -0.62
C ARG A 40 -4.63 3.05 0.41
N ARG A 41 -5.01 3.05 1.69
CA ARG A 41 -4.09 2.96 2.83
C ARG A 41 -4.68 2.04 3.89
N GLY A 42 -3.84 1.22 4.53
CA GLY A 42 -4.24 0.47 5.71
C GLY A 42 -3.28 -0.65 6.11
N LEU A 43 -3.73 -1.45 7.07
CA LEU A 43 -2.92 -2.48 7.71
C LEU A 43 -3.05 -3.82 6.99
N VAL A 44 -1.92 -4.43 6.65
CA VAL A 44 -1.87 -5.76 6.04
C VAL A 44 -2.55 -6.79 6.94
N GLN A 45 -3.45 -7.58 6.36
CA GLN A 45 -4.12 -8.71 7.00
C GLN A 45 -3.53 -10.04 6.51
N GLU A 46 -3.29 -10.15 5.21
CA GLU A 46 -2.87 -11.39 4.55
C GLU A 46 -2.19 -11.07 3.22
N THR A 47 -1.26 -11.92 2.78
CA THR A 47 -0.58 -11.81 1.48
C THR A 47 -0.72 -13.12 0.71
N ALA A 48 -0.87 -13.02 -0.61
CA ALA A 48 -0.79 -14.15 -1.53
C ALA A 48 0.27 -13.86 -2.62
N PRO A 49 1.57 -14.09 -2.32
CA PRO A 49 2.68 -13.85 -3.25
C PRO A 49 2.52 -14.51 -4.62
N GLY A 50 1.97 -15.72 -4.68
CA GLY A 50 1.81 -16.48 -5.92
C GLY A 50 0.86 -15.84 -6.94
N ILE A 51 0.02 -14.89 -6.53
CA ILE A 51 -0.96 -14.21 -7.39
C ILE A 51 -0.94 -12.68 -7.27
N GLY A 52 0.06 -12.09 -6.62
CA GLY A 52 0.19 -10.63 -6.56
C GLY A 52 -0.88 -9.91 -5.74
N VAL A 53 -1.49 -10.57 -4.73
CA VAL A 53 -2.57 -9.97 -3.94
C VAL A 53 -2.15 -9.74 -2.49
N VAL A 54 -2.53 -8.58 -1.95
CA VAL A 54 -2.44 -8.25 -0.53
C VAL A 54 -3.83 -7.85 -0.03
N TRP A 55 -4.27 -8.42 1.08
CA TRP A 55 -5.47 -7.95 1.77
C TRP A 55 -5.09 -7.00 2.89
N ILE A 56 -5.78 -5.87 2.96
CA ILE A 56 -5.63 -4.88 4.04
C ILE A 56 -6.93 -4.70 4.79
N MET A 57 -6.83 -4.21 6.02
CA MET A 57 -7.90 -3.48 6.68
C MET A 57 -7.79 -2.02 6.22
N ASP A 58 -8.69 -1.61 5.33
CA ASP A 58 -8.65 -0.28 4.71
C ASP A 58 -9.05 0.81 5.71
N HIS A 59 -8.24 1.86 5.83
CA HIS A 59 -8.47 2.93 6.79
C HIS A 59 -9.67 3.82 6.44
N ALA A 60 -9.96 4.01 5.15
CA ALA A 60 -11.06 4.86 4.72
C ALA A 60 -12.42 4.20 4.95
N SER A 61 -12.53 2.89 4.66
CA SER A 61 -13.78 2.15 4.76
C SER A 61 -13.94 1.31 6.03
N GLY A 62 -12.85 1.03 6.75
CA GLY A 62 -12.85 0.10 7.88
C GLY A 62 -13.13 -1.35 7.47
N LEU A 63 -13.02 -1.68 6.19
CA LEU A 63 -13.36 -2.98 5.62
C LEU A 63 -12.12 -3.68 5.07
N ARG A 64 -12.18 -5.02 5.00
CA ARG A 64 -11.16 -5.80 4.31
C ARG A 64 -11.23 -5.53 2.80
N LYS A 65 -10.11 -5.13 2.20
CA LYS A 65 -9.98 -4.87 0.76
C LYS A 65 -8.80 -5.66 0.19
N ALA A 66 -8.96 -6.16 -1.03
CA ALA A 66 -7.86 -6.72 -1.80
C ALA A 66 -7.17 -5.61 -2.61
N ILE A 67 -5.84 -5.65 -2.65
CA ILE A 67 -4.97 -4.83 -3.49
C ILE A 67 -4.28 -5.78 -4.47
N ASN A 68 -4.44 -5.51 -5.76
CA ASN A 68 -3.71 -6.19 -6.83
C ASN A 68 -2.43 -5.40 -7.14
N THR A 69 -1.27 -6.03 -6.96
CA THR A 69 0.03 -5.38 -7.18
C THR A 69 0.41 -5.25 -8.65
N ASP A 70 -0.33 -5.87 -9.56
CA ASP A 70 -0.14 -5.67 -11.00
C ASP A 70 -0.73 -4.34 -11.47
N GLU A 71 -1.71 -3.80 -10.73
CA GLU A 71 -2.40 -2.55 -11.06
C GLU A 71 -1.83 -1.33 -10.32
N CYS A 72 -1.07 -1.56 -9.24
CA CYS A 72 -0.55 -0.47 -8.41
C CYS A 72 0.76 -0.84 -7.72
N SER A 73 1.52 0.19 -7.34
CA SER A 73 2.72 0.00 -6.53
C SER A 73 2.37 -0.03 -5.04
N VAL A 74 3.05 -0.87 -4.27
CA VAL A 74 2.87 -0.97 -2.82
C VAL A 74 4.04 -0.34 -2.10
N TRP A 75 3.74 0.46 -1.08
CA TRP A 75 4.72 1.17 -0.26
C TRP A 75 4.43 0.91 1.20
N ARG A 76 5.44 0.49 1.97
CA ARG A 76 5.33 0.43 3.43
C ARG A 76 5.50 1.83 4.00
N VAL A 77 4.70 2.13 5.01
CA VAL A 77 4.68 3.38 5.76
C VAL A 77 5.27 3.07 7.15
N ALA A 78 6.31 3.79 7.56
CA ALA A 78 6.98 3.65 8.86
C ALA A 78 6.90 4.92 9.69
#